data_AF-A0A963P8A3-F1
#
_entry.id   AF-A0A963P8A3-F1
#
_cell.length_a   1.000
_cell.length_b   1.000
_cell.length_c   1.000
_cell.angle_alpha   90.00
_cell.angle_beta   90.00
_cell.angle_gamma   90.00
#
_symmetry.space_group_name_H-M   'P 1'
#
loop_
_entity.id
_entity.type
_entity.pdbx_description
1 polymer ?
#
loop_
_entity_poly.entity_id
_entity_poly.type
_entity_poly.pdbx_seq_one_letter_code
_entity_poly.pdbx_strand_id
1 'polypeptide(L)' 'LAAGGGQVIESGGSVLGAIGVSGAPGGEADDSCARAGIRAITDALELQG' A
#
# COMPACT_ATOMS: atom_id res chain seq x y z
N LEU A 1 17.86 -5.98 -6.68
CA LEU A 1 16.48 -6.17 -7.20
C LEU A 1 15.54 -5.70 -6.10
N ALA A 2 14.63 -4.77 -6.38
CA ALA A 2 13.59 -4.41 -5.40
C ALA A 2 12.62 -5.59 -5.31
N ALA A 3 12.49 -6.21 -4.14
CA ALA A 3 11.37 -7.11 -3.88
C ALA A 3 10.09 -6.27 -3.87
N GLY A 4 9.06 -6.68 -4.60
CA GLY A 4 7.76 -6.00 -4.60
C GLY A 4 7.13 -5.98 -3.20
N GLY A 5 5.98 -5.32 -3.07
CA GLY A 5 5.18 -5.24 -1.84
C GLY A 5 5.26 -3.92 -1.10
N GLY A 6 6.11 -2.99 -1.53
CA GLY A 6 6.16 -1.62 -0.99
C GLY A 6 5.13 -0.72 -1.66
N GLN A 7 4.27 -0.05 -0.90
CA GLN A 7 3.31 0.94 -1.41
C GLN A 7 3.25 2.17 -0.50
N VAL A 8 3.22 3.36 -1.10
CA VAL A 8 3.11 4.64 -0.40
C VAL A 8 1.64 4.89 -0.01
N ILE A 9 1.42 5.44 1.19
CA ILE A 9 0.11 5.93 1.63
C ILE A 9 0.11 7.45 1.51
N GLU A 10 -0.81 7.96 0.72
CA GLU A 10 -1.01 9.40 0.46
C GLU A 10 -2.48 9.75 0.71
N SER A 11 -2.74 10.96 1.21
CA SER A 11 -4.08 11.54 1.32
C SER A 11 -3.96 13.07 1.37
N GLY A 12 -4.95 13.78 0.81
CA GLY A 12 -4.97 15.24 0.83
C GLY A 12 -3.72 15.91 0.21
N GLY A 13 -3.07 15.24 -0.76
CA GLY A 13 -1.84 15.70 -1.40
C GLY A 13 -0.57 15.60 -0.53
N SER A 14 -0.63 14.91 0.61
CA SER A 14 0.50 14.69 1.51
C SER A 14 0.81 13.20 1.67
N VAL A 15 2.10 12.88 1.79
CA VAL A 15 2.55 11.52 2.14
C VAL A 15 2.34 11.30 3.64
N LEU A 16 1.57 10.27 3.98
CA LEU A 16 1.31 9.89 5.37
C LEU A 16 2.24 8.78 5.87
N GLY A 17 2.71 7.92 4.96
CA GLY A 17 3.58 6.80 5.29
C GLY A 17 3.70 5.78 4.17
N ALA A 18 4.03 4.54 4.50
CA ALA A 18 4.12 3.43 3.55
C ALA A 18 3.81 2.09 4.24
N ILE A 19 3.41 1.11 3.44
CA ILE A 19 3.28 -0.29 3.85
C ILE A 19 4.25 -1.17 3.07
N GLY A 20 4.66 -2.27 3.69
CA GLY A 20 5.45 -3.32 3.07
C GLY A 20 4.81 -4.68 3.30
N VAL A 21 4.60 -5.45 2.24
CA VAL A 21 4.19 -6.85 2.29
C VAL A 21 5.34 -7.72 1.79
N SER A 22 5.59 -8.85 2.44
CA SER A 22 6.56 -9.84 1.99
C SER A 22 6.15 -11.25 2.41
N GLY A 23 6.44 -12.23 1.57
CA GLY A 23 6.22 -13.66 1.83
C GLY A 23 5.07 -14.28 1.05
N ALA A 24 4.42 -13.52 0.18
CA ALA A 24 3.52 -14.07 -0.82
C ALA A 24 4.30 -14.88 -1.89
N PRO A 25 3.60 -15.67 -2.72
CA PRO A 25 4.21 -16.40 -3.84
C PRO A 25 4.75 -15.45 -4.94
N GLY A 26 5.93 -14.87 -4.72
CA GLY A 26 6.59 -13.92 -5.63
C GLY A 26 6.34 -12.45 -5.27
N GLY A 27 7.24 -11.58 -5.74
CA GLY A 27 7.19 -10.15 -5.43
C GLY A 27 5.97 -9.44 -6.03
N GLU A 28 5.44 -9.93 -7.15
CA GLU A 28 4.21 -9.43 -7.77
C GLU A 28 2.97 -9.71 -6.90
N ALA A 29 2.99 -10.84 -6.18
CA ALA A 29 1.94 -11.21 -5.24
C ALA A 29 2.00 -10.32 -3.99
N ASP A 30 3.20 -10.04 -3.48
CA ASP A 30 3.41 -9.08 -2.39
C ASP A 30 2.86 -7.69 -2.78
N ASP A 31 3.17 -7.25 -3.99
CA ASP A 31 2.67 -6.02 -4.61
C ASP A 31 1.13 -5.97 -4.68
N SER A 32 0.51 -7.06 -5.09
CA SER A 32 -0.94 -7.19 -5.16
C SER A 32 -1.59 -7.10 -3.78
N CYS A 33 -1.01 -7.79 -2.79
CA CYS A 33 -1.45 -7.73 -1.41
C CYS A 33 -1.35 -6.31 -0.83
N ALA A 34 -0.23 -5.61 -1.07
CA ALA A 34 -0.05 -4.25 -0.61
C ALA A 34 -1.07 -3.28 -1.24
N ARG A 35 -1.31 -3.38 -2.55
CA ARG A 35 -2.35 -2.58 -3.23
C ARG A 35 -3.76 -2.87 -2.69
N ALA A 36 -4.08 -4.13 -2.40
CA ALA A 36 -5.36 -4.50 -1.81
C ALA A 36 -5.54 -3.92 -0.41
N GLY A 37 -4.48 -3.93 0.41
CA GLY A 37 -4.48 -3.32 1.74
C GLY A 37 -4.78 -1.83 1.70
N ILE A 38 -4.12 -1.07 0.83
CA ILE A 38 -4.39 0.37 0.67
C ILE A 38 -5.83 0.61 0.21
N ARG A 39 -6.32 -0.14 -0.78
CA ARG A 39 -7.70 0.00 -1.27
C ARG A 39 -8.74 -0.22 -0.17
N ALA A 40 -8.47 -1.12 0.77
CA ALA A 40 -9.38 -1.40 1.89
C ALA A 40 -9.51 -0.23 2.87
N ILE A 41 -8.54 0.70 2.89
CA ILE A 41 -8.52 1.86 3.80
C ILE A 41 -8.64 3.21 3.08
N THR A 42 -8.68 3.25 1.75
CA THR A 42 -8.70 4.51 0.97
C THR A 42 -9.83 5.44 1.41
N ASP A 43 -11.04 4.92 1.58
CA ASP A 43 -12.18 5.76 2.00
C ASP A 43 -11.94 6.38 3.39
N ALA A 44 -11.34 5.64 4.31
CA ALA A 44 -11.00 6.16 5.63
C ALA A 44 -9.85 7.18 5.59
N LEU A 45 -8.95 7.10 4.62
CA LEU A 45 -7.86 8.08 4.44
C LEU A 45 -8.37 9.39 3.86
N GLU A 46 -9.33 9.35 2.94
CA GLU A 46 -9.89 10.54 2.28
C GLU A 46 -10.95 11.24 3.14
N LEU A 47 -11.70 10.50 3.97
CA LEU A 47 -12.72 11.06 4.88
C LEU A 47 -12.14 11.71 6.15
N GLN A 48 -10.83 11.58 6.39
CA GLN A 48 -10.12 12.24 7.49
C GLN A 48 -9.61 13.64 7.13
N GLY A 49 -9.92 14.14 5.91
CA GLY A 49 -9.57 15.49 5.41
C GLY A 49 -10.68 16.52 5.60
#